data_AF-A0A415N308-F1
#
_entry.id   AF-A0A415N308-F1
#
_cell.length_a   1.000
_cell.length_b   1.000
_cell.length_c   1.000
_cell.angle_alpha   90.00
_cell.angle_beta   90.00
_cell.angle_gamma   90.00
#
_symmetry.space_group_name_H-M   'P 1'
#
loop_
_entity.id
_entity.type
_entity.pdbx_description
1 polymer ?
#
loop_
_entity_poly.entity_id
_entity_poly.type
_entity_poly.pdbx_seq_one_letter_code
_entity_poly.pdbx_strand_id
1 'polypeptide(L)'
;MTSIAHPQFPWLHRIRALVDVNEAVPKGTLGGFVEYEQNLSQEGSCWIYDQAICCERAVVERSAGLFQEAIAKGDALLTGTAVMYQTSIAEESCRILAGEVWNMAHIRGFAKITAAKETGDAPLILGNSLVFGNVCGKVLVRGNVLPSRNVENQTQELLVFRGGDSIHKVNESKKKTKSKKQPER
;
A
#
# COMPACT_ATOMS: atom_id res chain seq x y z
N MET A 1 6.54 20.77 -10.17
CA MET A 1 6.94 19.61 -11.02
C MET A 1 8.20 19.92 -11.83
N THR A 2 8.87 18.90 -12.37
CA THR A 2 10.00 19.11 -13.30
C THR A 2 9.57 18.99 -14.76
N SER A 3 10.44 19.37 -15.71
CA SER A 3 10.24 19.15 -17.15
C SER A 3 10.56 17.73 -17.62
N ILE A 4 10.96 16.82 -16.73
CA ILE A 4 11.30 15.44 -17.08
C ILE A 4 10.00 14.65 -17.23
N ALA A 5 9.59 14.38 -18.47
CA ALA A 5 8.40 13.59 -18.76
C ALA A 5 8.67 12.08 -18.61
N HIS A 6 7.64 11.30 -18.29
CA HIS A 6 7.72 9.84 -18.29
C HIS A 6 7.92 9.32 -19.73
N PRO A 7 8.83 8.36 -19.97
CA PRO A 7 9.20 7.93 -21.34
C PRO A 7 8.04 7.34 -22.15
N GLN A 8 7.08 6.70 -21.48
CA GLN A 8 5.91 6.11 -22.14
C GLN A 8 4.65 6.98 -22.04
N PHE A 9 4.61 7.93 -21.10
CA PHE A 9 3.43 8.73 -20.78
C PHE A 9 3.83 10.21 -20.72
N PRO A 10 3.94 10.90 -21.88
CA PRO A 10 4.56 12.23 -21.93
C PRO A 10 3.85 13.33 -21.12
N TRP A 11 2.61 13.10 -20.73
CA TRP A 11 1.83 14.00 -19.86
C TRP A 11 2.12 13.83 -18.37
N LEU A 12 2.89 12.80 -17.97
CA LEU A 12 3.33 12.62 -16.60
C LEU A 12 4.70 13.25 -16.38
N HIS A 13 4.85 13.95 -15.27
CA HIS A 13 6.04 14.72 -14.94
C HIS A 13 6.71 14.20 -13.67
N ARG A 14 8.03 14.03 -13.73
CA ARG A 14 8.85 13.64 -12.58
C ARG A 14 8.75 14.70 -11.49
N ILE A 15 8.56 14.29 -10.24
CA ILE A 15 8.58 15.19 -9.08
C ILE A 15 9.99 15.41 -8.56
N ARG A 16 10.19 16.55 -7.89
CA ARG A 16 11.43 16.89 -7.19
C ARG A 16 11.09 17.56 -5.87
N ALA A 17 11.75 17.14 -4.80
CA ALA A 17 11.59 17.73 -3.48
C ALA A 17 12.16 19.16 -3.48
N LEU A 18 11.35 20.15 -3.07
CA LEU A 18 11.76 21.55 -2.96
C LEU A 18 12.27 21.90 -1.55
N VAL A 19 11.94 21.05 -0.58
CA VAL A 19 12.33 21.10 0.84
C VAL A 19 12.71 19.68 1.28
N ASP A 20 13.24 19.53 2.49
CA ASP A 20 13.36 18.21 3.11
C ASP A 20 11.95 17.71 3.47
N VAL A 21 11.53 16.59 2.91
CA VAL A 21 10.16 16.04 3.07
C VAL A 21 10.10 15.06 4.24
N ASN A 22 11.09 14.18 4.33
CA ASN A 22 11.28 13.23 5.43
C ASN A 22 12.75 12.77 5.47
N GLU A 23 13.11 11.88 6.40
CA GLU A 23 14.49 11.41 6.58
C GLU A 23 15.12 10.79 5.32
N ALA A 24 14.31 10.20 4.44
CA ALA A 24 14.77 9.56 3.20
C ALA A 24 14.71 10.49 1.97
N VAL A 25 14.06 11.66 2.08
CA VAL A 25 13.80 12.57 0.96
C VAL A 25 14.29 13.98 1.31
N PRO A 26 15.61 14.22 1.25
CA PRO A 26 16.15 15.57 1.37
C PRO A 26 15.80 16.42 0.14
N LYS A 27 15.93 17.74 0.28
CA LYS A 27 15.72 18.72 -0.79
C LYS A 27 16.52 18.35 -2.04
N GLY A 28 15.86 18.45 -3.19
CA GLY A 28 16.43 18.15 -4.50
C GLY A 28 16.24 16.70 -4.95
N THR A 29 15.81 15.80 -4.07
CA THR A 29 15.55 14.38 -4.40
C THR A 29 14.48 14.26 -5.49
N LEU A 30 14.75 13.42 -6.49
CA LEU A 30 13.77 13.07 -7.52
C LEU A 30 12.88 11.92 -7.02
N GLY A 31 11.57 12.12 -7.05
CA GLY A 31 10.57 11.07 -6.76
C GLY A 31 9.98 10.48 -8.04
N GLY A 32 8.84 9.80 -7.99
CA GLY A 32 8.15 9.25 -9.14
C GLY A 32 7.47 10.31 -10.02
N PHE A 33 6.31 9.98 -10.57
CA PHE A 33 5.63 10.80 -11.57
C PHE A 33 4.21 11.15 -11.15
N VAL A 34 3.79 12.35 -11.55
CA VAL A 34 2.44 12.86 -11.35
C VAL A 34 1.92 13.50 -12.63
N GLU A 35 0.59 13.57 -12.77
CA GLU A 35 -0.06 14.31 -13.85
C GLU A 35 -0.31 15.77 -13.44
N TYR A 36 -0.83 15.96 -12.23
CA TYR A 36 -1.16 17.25 -11.62
C TYR A 36 -0.52 17.41 -10.24
N GLU A 37 -0.31 18.66 -9.81
CA GLU A 37 0.39 18.95 -8.55
C GLU A 37 -0.39 18.39 -7.37
N GLN A 38 -1.70 18.38 -7.50
CA GLN A 38 -2.68 17.87 -6.54
C GLN A 38 -2.60 16.35 -6.34
N ASN A 39 -1.93 15.60 -7.23
CA ASN A 39 -1.77 14.15 -7.05
C ASN A 39 -0.87 13.80 -5.85
N LEU A 40 -0.02 14.73 -5.41
CA LEU A 40 0.80 14.59 -4.22
C LEU A 40 0.59 15.80 -3.30
N SER A 41 0.12 15.55 -2.09
CA SER A 41 -0.06 16.61 -1.10
C SER A 41 1.25 17.35 -0.83
N GLN A 42 1.16 18.67 -0.67
CA GLN A 42 2.28 19.51 -0.27
C GLN A 42 2.46 19.56 1.26
N GLU A 43 1.62 18.83 2.01
CA GLU A 43 1.67 18.72 3.46
C GLU A 43 1.96 17.29 3.92
N GLY A 44 2.57 17.16 5.10
CA GLY A 44 2.95 15.88 5.67
C GLY A 44 4.29 15.38 5.15
N SER A 45 4.45 14.05 5.14
CA SER A 45 5.69 13.34 4.80
C SER A 45 5.51 12.37 3.61
N CYS A 46 4.34 12.42 2.97
CA CYS A 46 3.98 11.54 1.88
C CYS A 46 4.86 11.78 0.66
N TRP A 47 5.13 10.71 -0.09
CA TRP A 47 6.02 10.80 -1.23
C TRP A 47 5.79 9.66 -2.23
N ILE A 48 6.06 9.95 -3.49
CA ILE A 48 6.05 8.99 -4.58
C ILE A 48 7.52 8.74 -4.93
N TYR A 49 7.98 7.51 -4.75
CA TYR A 49 9.37 7.09 -4.93
C TYR A 49 9.58 6.43 -6.32
N ASP A 50 10.84 6.28 -6.71
CA ASP A 50 11.28 5.47 -7.86
C ASP A 50 10.61 5.82 -9.20
N GLN A 51 9.83 4.90 -9.77
CA GLN A 51 9.06 5.04 -11.02
C GLN A 51 7.55 5.00 -10.74
N ALA A 52 7.13 5.14 -9.48
CA ALA A 52 5.73 5.05 -9.12
C ALA A 52 4.95 6.25 -9.68
N ILE A 53 3.66 6.06 -9.89
CA ILE A 53 2.79 7.01 -10.58
C ILE A 53 1.58 7.32 -9.71
N CYS A 54 1.27 8.60 -9.55
CA CYS A 54 -0.05 9.04 -9.10
C CYS A 54 -0.63 10.03 -10.12
N CYS A 55 -1.73 9.67 -10.77
CA CYS A 55 -2.30 10.48 -11.87
C CYS A 55 -3.82 10.55 -11.80
N GLU A 56 -4.44 11.23 -12.78
CA GLU A 56 -5.87 11.50 -12.82
C GLU A 56 -6.32 12.27 -11.55
N ARG A 57 -7.38 11.83 -10.87
CA ARG A 57 -7.86 12.44 -9.61
C ARG A 57 -7.35 11.73 -8.37
N ALA A 58 -6.41 10.79 -8.51
CA ALA A 58 -5.83 10.10 -7.36
C ALA A 58 -4.97 11.06 -6.54
N VAL A 59 -4.92 10.82 -5.22
CA VAL A 59 -4.16 11.66 -4.29
C VAL A 59 -3.37 10.78 -3.32
N VAL A 60 -2.10 11.12 -3.15
CA VAL A 60 -1.23 10.61 -2.08
C VAL A 60 -1.01 11.72 -1.05
N GLU A 61 -1.37 11.48 0.20
CA GLU A 61 -1.29 12.49 1.27
C GLU A 61 -0.83 11.93 2.63
N ARG A 62 -0.60 12.83 3.59
CA ARG A 62 -0.17 12.53 4.97
C ARG A 62 1.20 11.85 5.04
N SER A 63 1.27 10.58 5.43
CA SER A 63 2.51 9.80 5.50
C SER A 63 2.49 8.62 4.53
N ALA A 64 1.58 8.62 3.56
CA ALA A 64 1.47 7.54 2.60
C ALA A 64 2.63 7.53 1.60
N GLY A 65 2.97 6.34 1.09
CA GLY A 65 4.09 6.15 0.16
C GLY A 65 3.74 5.24 -1.02
N LEU A 66 4.18 5.63 -2.21
CA LEU A 66 4.20 4.78 -3.40
C LEU A 66 5.64 4.46 -3.77
N PHE A 67 5.98 3.18 -3.96
CA PHE A 67 7.34 2.74 -4.26
C PHE A 67 7.42 1.96 -5.57
N GLN A 68 8.62 1.91 -6.15
CA GLN A 68 8.95 1.13 -7.34
C GLN A 68 8.07 1.49 -8.55
N GLU A 69 7.15 0.62 -8.97
CA GLU A 69 6.28 0.80 -10.14
C GLU A 69 4.80 0.88 -9.74
N ALA A 70 4.52 1.27 -8.49
CA ALA A 70 3.16 1.28 -7.96
C ALA A 70 2.36 2.40 -8.62
N ILE A 71 1.08 2.16 -8.87
CA ILE A 71 0.21 3.11 -9.59
C ILE A 71 -1.03 3.42 -8.76
N ALA A 72 -1.26 4.71 -8.50
CA ALA A 72 -2.54 5.23 -8.03
C ALA A 72 -3.19 6.08 -9.13
N LYS A 73 -4.43 5.77 -9.51
CA LYS A 73 -5.19 6.48 -10.56
C LYS A 73 -6.69 6.48 -10.27
N GLY A 74 -7.52 7.03 -11.15
CA GLY A 74 -8.94 7.22 -10.90
C GLY A 74 -9.20 8.26 -9.82
N ASP A 75 -10.00 7.90 -8.82
CA ASP A 75 -10.31 8.70 -7.62
C ASP A 75 -9.65 8.11 -6.37
N ALA A 76 -8.58 7.33 -6.54
CA ALA A 76 -7.98 6.57 -5.46
C ALA A 76 -7.33 7.52 -4.44
N LEU A 77 -7.58 7.27 -3.15
CA LEU A 77 -6.95 8.00 -2.06
C LEU A 77 -6.00 7.09 -1.29
N LEU A 78 -4.73 7.45 -1.28
CA LEU A 78 -3.73 6.92 -0.36
C LEU A 78 -3.41 7.95 0.71
N THR A 79 -3.63 7.59 1.97
CA THR A 79 -3.47 8.49 3.10
C THR A 79 -3.03 7.73 4.34
N GLY A 80 -2.89 8.44 5.46
CA GLY A 80 -2.45 7.89 6.73
C GLY A 80 -1.05 7.29 6.60
N THR A 81 -0.91 6.00 6.90
CA THR A 81 0.36 5.25 6.86
C THR A 81 0.37 4.18 5.75
N ALA A 82 -0.51 4.31 4.75
CA ALA A 82 -0.60 3.36 3.65
C ALA A 82 0.66 3.34 2.80
N VAL A 83 1.11 2.14 2.43
CA VAL A 83 2.25 1.98 1.52
C VAL A 83 1.94 0.98 0.41
N MET A 84 2.28 1.35 -0.83
CA MET A 84 2.20 0.45 -1.98
C MET A 84 3.58 0.23 -2.59
N TYR A 85 3.85 -1.01 -2.98
CA TYR A 85 5.13 -1.46 -3.52
C TYR A 85 4.98 -2.17 -4.87
N GLN A 86 6.09 -2.26 -5.61
CA GLN A 86 6.22 -2.97 -6.89
C GLN A 86 5.11 -2.58 -7.86
N THR A 87 4.56 -3.51 -8.63
CA THR A 87 3.54 -3.24 -9.66
C THR A 87 2.10 -3.27 -9.10
N SER A 88 1.89 -2.91 -7.84
CA SER A 88 0.54 -2.83 -7.27
C SER A 88 -0.22 -1.62 -7.81
N ILE A 89 -1.55 -1.75 -7.91
CA ILE A 89 -2.40 -0.69 -8.47
C ILE A 89 -3.58 -0.40 -7.53
N ALA A 90 -3.80 0.88 -7.29
CA ALA A 90 -5.01 1.44 -6.70
C ALA A 90 -5.72 2.25 -7.78
N GLU A 91 -6.97 1.91 -8.08
CA GLU A 91 -7.76 2.64 -9.06
C GLU A 91 -9.22 2.77 -8.64
N GLU A 92 -9.99 3.57 -9.39
CA GLU A 92 -11.38 3.92 -9.08
C GLU A 92 -11.48 4.69 -7.75
N SER A 93 -12.52 4.50 -6.93
CA SER A 93 -12.78 5.30 -5.72
C SER A 93 -12.30 4.65 -4.42
N CYS A 94 -11.26 3.81 -4.50
CA CYS A 94 -10.75 3.09 -3.33
C CYS A 94 -10.02 4.02 -2.36
N ARG A 95 -9.99 3.64 -1.08
CA ARG A 95 -9.34 4.41 -0.01
C ARG A 95 -8.43 3.51 0.82
N ILE A 96 -7.13 3.77 0.76
CA ILE A 96 -6.11 3.03 1.50
C ILE A 96 -5.54 3.97 2.56
N LEU A 97 -5.89 3.73 3.83
CA LEU A 97 -5.55 4.61 4.95
C LEU A 97 -4.39 4.06 5.80
N ALA A 98 -4.17 2.75 5.73
CA ALA A 98 -3.08 2.05 6.41
C ALA A 98 -2.85 0.69 5.77
N GLY A 99 -1.69 0.11 6.04
CA GLY A 99 -1.32 -1.22 5.58
C GLY A 99 -0.45 -1.17 4.33
N GLU A 100 -0.06 -2.36 3.89
CA GLU A 100 0.87 -2.53 2.79
C GLU A 100 0.25 -3.34 1.65
N VAL A 101 0.46 -2.87 0.42
CA VAL A 101 -0.02 -3.53 -0.81
C VAL A 101 1.17 -3.84 -1.69
N TRP A 102 1.32 -5.10 -2.09
CA TRP A 102 2.51 -5.61 -2.75
C TRP A 102 2.18 -6.44 -4.00
N ASN A 103 3.16 -6.58 -4.90
CA ASN A 103 3.21 -7.56 -6.00
C ASN A 103 1.90 -7.69 -6.81
N MET A 104 1.63 -6.83 -7.80
CA MET A 104 0.46 -6.94 -8.70
C MET A 104 -0.92 -6.92 -8.00
N ALA A 105 -0.99 -6.67 -6.69
CA ALA A 105 -2.26 -6.52 -6.00
C ALA A 105 -3.01 -5.29 -6.53
N HIS A 106 -4.32 -5.45 -6.69
CA HIS A 106 -5.22 -4.48 -7.31
C HIS A 106 -6.33 -4.12 -6.33
N ILE A 107 -6.29 -2.87 -5.85
CA ILE A 107 -7.33 -2.30 -4.99
C ILE A 107 -8.23 -1.44 -5.88
N ARG A 108 -9.53 -1.77 -5.90
CA ARG A 108 -10.49 -1.20 -6.86
C ARG A 108 -11.84 -0.90 -6.21
N GLY A 109 -12.74 -0.27 -6.95
CA GLY A 109 -14.11 0.03 -6.52
C GLY A 109 -14.12 1.01 -5.36
N PHE A 110 -14.92 0.67 -4.34
CA PHE A 110 -15.03 1.43 -3.10
C PHE A 110 -14.28 0.76 -1.95
N ALA A 111 -13.29 -0.09 -2.25
CA ALA A 111 -12.52 -0.80 -1.24
C ALA A 111 -11.93 0.16 -0.21
N LYS A 112 -12.03 -0.20 1.07
CA LYS A 112 -11.43 0.56 2.17
C LYS A 112 -10.46 -0.30 2.95
N ILE A 113 -9.20 0.12 3.00
CA ILE A 113 -8.12 -0.59 3.71
C ILE A 113 -7.72 0.26 4.92
N THR A 114 -7.86 -0.29 6.12
CA THR A 114 -7.66 0.46 7.38
C THR A 114 -6.96 -0.36 8.45
N ALA A 115 -6.30 0.33 9.39
CA ALA A 115 -5.85 -0.29 10.62
C ALA A 115 -7.03 -0.64 11.54
N ALA A 116 -6.84 -1.66 12.37
CA ALA A 116 -7.75 -1.99 13.47
C ALA A 116 -7.74 -0.83 14.48
N LYS A 117 -8.93 -0.44 14.95
CA LYS A 117 -9.05 0.65 15.92
C LYS A 117 -8.44 0.27 17.27
N GLU A 118 -8.61 -0.99 17.66
CA GLU A 118 -8.21 -1.48 18.99
C GLU A 118 -6.71 -1.78 19.08
N THR A 119 -6.08 -2.26 18.00
CA THR A 119 -4.66 -2.67 18.04
C THR A 119 -3.73 -1.77 17.24
N GLY A 120 -4.26 -0.95 16.32
CA GLY A 120 -3.46 -0.19 15.36
C GLY A 120 -2.82 -1.04 14.26
N ASP A 121 -2.99 -2.38 14.29
CA ASP A 121 -2.44 -3.26 13.26
C ASP A 121 -3.13 -3.03 11.91
N ALA A 122 -2.36 -3.13 10.82
CA ALA A 122 -2.87 -2.88 9.48
C ALA A 122 -2.74 -4.09 8.55
N PRO A 123 -3.51 -4.14 7.45
CA PRO A 123 -3.49 -5.26 6.53
C PRO A 123 -2.19 -5.36 5.72
N LEU A 124 -1.84 -6.58 5.33
CA LEU A 124 -0.82 -6.88 4.33
C LEU A 124 -1.50 -7.60 3.15
N ILE A 125 -1.51 -6.97 1.98
CA ILE A 125 -2.15 -7.47 0.76
C ILE A 125 -1.07 -7.84 -0.24
N LEU A 126 -1.02 -9.11 -0.65
CA LEU A 126 0.08 -9.65 -1.44
C LEU A 126 -0.39 -10.33 -2.73
N GLY A 127 0.44 -10.26 -3.76
CA GLY A 127 0.30 -11.06 -4.98
C GLY A 127 -0.86 -10.57 -5.84
N ASN A 128 -1.38 -11.43 -6.71
CA ASN A 128 -2.46 -11.09 -7.66
C ASN A 128 -3.85 -10.91 -7.01
N SER A 129 -3.91 -10.41 -5.78
CA SER A 129 -5.13 -10.15 -5.05
C SER A 129 -5.95 -9.03 -5.70
N LEU A 130 -7.22 -9.32 -6.00
CA LEU A 130 -8.22 -8.32 -6.40
C LEU A 130 -9.10 -7.96 -5.21
N VAL A 131 -9.02 -6.71 -4.75
CA VAL A 131 -9.71 -6.24 -3.53
C VAL A 131 -10.69 -5.13 -3.89
N PHE A 132 -11.97 -5.44 -3.74
CA PHE A 132 -13.09 -4.50 -3.94
C PHE A 132 -13.82 -4.17 -2.63
N GLY A 133 -13.72 -5.05 -1.64
CA GLY A 133 -14.35 -4.90 -0.33
C GLY A 133 -13.41 -4.34 0.73
N ASN A 134 -13.89 -4.25 1.98
CA ASN A 134 -13.13 -3.65 3.06
C ASN A 134 -12.17 -4.66 3.70
N VAL A 135 -10.95 -4.22 4.03
CA VAL A 135 -9.97 -5.01 4.77
C VAL A 135 -9.47 -4.19 5.95
N CYS A 136 -9.60 -4.72 7.15
CA CYS A 136 -9.29 -3.99 8.38
C CYS A 136 -8.49 -4.85 9.37
N GLY A 137 -7.43 -4.28 9.94
CA GLY A 137 -6.68 -4.91 11.01
C GLY A 137 -5.58 -5.86 10.57
N LYS A 138 -5.07 -6.69 11.50
CA LYS A 138 -3.96 -7.64 11.27
C LYS A 138 -4.39 -8.79 10.37
N VAL A 139 -4.45 -8.53 9.06
CA VAL A 139 -4.94 -9.45 8.04
C VAL A 139 -3.88 -9.62 6.95
N LEU A 140 -3.51 -10.86 6.63
CA LEU A 140 -2.77 -11.22 5.43
C LEU A 140 -3.74 -11.66 4.33
N VAL A 141 -3.86 -10.86 3.28
CA VAL A 141 -4.68 -11.16 2.09
C VAL A 141 -3.81 -11.76 1.00
N ARG A 142 -4.19 -12.96 0.54
CA ARG A 142 -3.58 -13.69 -0.59
C ARG A 142 -4.65 -14.23 -1.57
N GLY A 143 -5.78 -13.54 -1.65
CA GLY A 143 -6.88 -13.90 -2.55
C GLY A 143 -7.79 -12.70 -2.82
N ASN A 144 -8.92 -12.95 -3.46
CA ASN A 144 -9.82 -11.90 -3.90
C ASN A 144 -10.85 -11.55 -2.81
N VAL A 145 -10.99 -10.25 -2.52
CA VAL A 145 -12.03 -9.71 -1.63
C VAL A 145 -13.10 -9.07 -2.51
N LEU A 146 -14.29 -9.67 -2.54
CA LEU A 146 -15.40 -9.21 -3.38
C LEU A 146 -16.05 -7.93 -2.83
N PRO A 147 -16.77 -7.14 -3.66
CA PRO A 147 -17.32 -5.84 -3.25
C PRO A 147 -18.19 -5.86 -1.99
N SER A 148 -18.96 -6.93 -1.77
CA SER A 148 -19.86 -7.07 -0.61
C SER A 148 -19.21 -7.72 0.62
N ARG A 149 -17.90 -7.97 0.57
CA ARG A 149 -17.19 -8.72 1.61
C ARG A 149 -16.27 -7.81 2.42
N ASN A 150 -16.39 -7.91 3.74
CA ASN A 150 -15.49 -7.26 4.69
C ASN A 150 -14.63 -8.33 5.37
N VAL A 151 -13.31 -8.11 5.40
CA VAL A 151 -12.35 -8.95 6.13
C VAL A 151 -11.78 -8.10 7.25
N GLU A 152 -12.34 -8.27 8.45
CA GLU A 152 -12.01 -7.45 9.60
C GLU A 152 -11.41 -8.29 10.73
N ASN A 153 -10.37 -7.75 11.36
CA ASN A 153 -9.73 -8.36 12.52
C ASN A 153 -9.30 -7.29 13.53
N GLN A 154 -10.04 -7.16 14.63
CA GLN A 154 -9.72 -6.22 15.71
C GLN A 154 -8.80 -6.85 16.78
N THR A 155 -8.22 -8.02 16.51
CA THR A 155 -7.35 -8.74 17.46
C THR A 155 -5.89 -8.69 17.02
N GLN A 156 -4.98 -8.97 17.95
CA GLN A 156 -3.54 -9.07 17.66
C GLN A 156 -3.13 -10.37 16.95
N GLU A 157 -4.05 -11.33 16.79
CA GLU A 157 -3.78 -12.58 16.05
C GLU A 157 -3.74 -12.31 14.55
N LEU A 158 -2.88 -13.00 13.81
CA LEU A 158 -2.87 -12.87 12.35
C LEU A 158 -4.04 -13.65 11.74
N LEU A 159 -4.89 -12.96 10.98
CA LEU A 159 -5.91 -13.57 10.14
C LEU A 159 -5.38 -13.72 8.72
N VAL A 160 -5.40 -14.93 8.16
CA VAL A 160 -5.01 -15.18 6.75
C VAL A 160 -6.26 -15.41 5.93
N PHE A 161 -6.45 -14.56 4.91
CA PHE A 161 -7.57 -14.65 3.96
C PHE A 161 -7.06 -15.02 2.56
N ARG A 162 -7.61 -16.10 2.00
CA ARG A 162 -7.20 -16.64 0.68
C ARG A 162 -8.31 -16.59 -0.38
N GLY A 163 -9.42 -15.90 -0.11
CA GLY A 163 -10.60 -15.87 -0.97
C GLY A 163 -11.67 -16.88 -0.54
N GLY A 164 -12.89 -16.70 -1.05
CA GLY A 164 -14.06 -17.50 -0.66
C GLY A 164 -14.42 -17.33 0.82
N ASP A 165 -14.90 -18.40 1.45
CA ASP A 165 -15.26 -18.42 2.88
C ASP A 165 -14.12 -18.78 3.84
N SER A 166 -12.93 -19.02 3.30
CA SER A 166 -11.79 -19.51 4.06
C SER A 166 -11.05 -18.39 4.78
N ILE A 167 -11.40 -18.20 6.05
CA ILE A 167 -10.67 -17.38 7.02
C ILE A 167 -9.92 -18.32 7.96
N HIS A 168 -8.59 -18.22 7.99
CA HIS A 168 -7.75 -19.00 8.91
C HIS A 168 -7.09 -18.09 9.93
N LYS A 169 -7.34 -18.33 11.22
CA LYS A 169 -6.58 -17.72 12.31
C LYS A 169 -5.26 -18.44 12.48
N VAL A 170 -4.17 -17.69 12.55
CA VAL A 170 -2.85 -18.23 12.85
C VAL A 170 -2.54 -17.93 14.32
N ASN A 171 -2.61 -18.95 15.16
CA ASN A 171 -2.11 -18.84 16.52
C ASN A 171 -0.58 -18.74 16.46
N GLU A 172 -0.02 -17.63 16.91
CA GLU A 172 1.43 -17.49 17.12
C GLU A 172 1.86 -18.29 18.37
N SER A 173 1.56 -19.59 18.41
CA SER A 173 2.11 -20.48 19.44
C SER A 173 3.58 -20.76 19.13
N LYS A 174 4.45 -19.91 19.69
CA LYS A 174 5.90 -20.10 19.93
C LYS A 174 6.57 -21.14 19.02
N LYS A 175 7.20 -20.67 17.92
CA LYS A 175 8.28 -21.43 17.28
C LYS A 175 9.40 -21.64 18.31
N LYS A 176 9.31 -22.69 19.13
CA LYS A 176 10.46 -23.25 19.84
C LYS A 176 11.36 -23.84 18.78
N THR A 177 12.41 -23.12 18.43
CA THR A 177 13.57 -23.64 17.71
C THR A 177 14.11 -24.82 18.50
N LYS A 178 13.77 -26.06 18.11
CA LYS A 178 14.52 -27.24 18.53
C LYS A 178 15.82 -27.22 17.72
N SER A 179 16.85 -26.55 18.24
CA SER A 179 18.21 -26.83 17.80
C SER A 179 18.51 -28.28 18.21
N LYS A 180 18.64 -29.16 17.22
CA LYS A 180 19.18 -30.51 17.42
C LYS A 180 20.63 -30.33 17.89
N LYS A 181 20.96 -30.86 19.07
CA LYS A 181 22.36 -31.03 19.50
C LYS A 181 23.08 -31.90 18.46
N GLN A 182 24.18 -31.41 17.91
CA GLN A 182 25.14 -32.23 17.17
C GLN A 182 25.82 -33.20 18.16
N PRO A 183 26.06 -34.47 17.78
CA PRO A 183 26.95 -35.32 18.55
C PRO A 183 28.40 -34.94 18.21
N GLU A 184 29.21 -34.75 19.25
CA GLU A 184 30.65 -34.58 19.15
C GLU A 184 31.30 -35.85 18.59
N ARG A 185 32.25 -35.66 17.66
CA ARG A 185 33.30 -36.62 17.31
C ARG A 185 34.60 -35.85 17.10
#